data_AF-A0AAN8YTT4-F1
#
_entry.id   AF-A0AAN8YTT4-F1
#
_cell.length_a   1.000
_cell.length_b   1.000
_cell.length_c   1.000
_cell.angle_alpha   90.00
_cell.angle_beta   90.00
_cell.angle_gamma   90.00
#
_symmetry.space_group_name_H-M   'P 1'
#
loop_
_entity.id
_entity.type
_entity.pdbx_description
1 polymer ?
#
loop_
_entity_poly.entity_id
_entity_poly.type
_entity_poly.pdbx_seq_one_letter_code
_entity_poly.pdbx_strand_id
1 'polypeptide(L)'
;MGNNYAQIPTSFGHELRSCLRCRLVKTYDQFRESGCENCPFFGMDKDHERVVECTTPNFNGIISVMDPSRSWAARWLRIGAYI
;
A
#
# COMPACT_ATOMS: atom_id res chain seq x y z
N MET A 1 -1.66 0.79 -19.32
CA MET A 1 -1.86 -0.59 -18.84
C MET A 1 -1.52 -0.55 -17.36
N GLY A 2 -2.52 -0.57 -16.47
CA GLY A 2 -2.28 -0.52 -15.03
C GLY A 2 -1.65 -1.82 -14.56
N ASN A 3 -0.70 -1.74 -13.64
CA ASN A 3 -0.13 -2.95 -13.01
C ASN A 3 -1.26 -3.74 -12.33
N ASN A 4 -1.31 -5.05 -12.57
CA ASN A 4 -2.26 -5.95 -11.92
C ASN A 4 -1.85 -6.34 -10.50
N TYR A 5 -0.79 -5.74 -9.96
CA TYR A 5 -0.20 -6.05 -8.66
C TYR A 5 0.49 -4.82 -8.07
N ALA A 6 0.50 -4.72 -6.74
CA ALA A 6 1.28 -3.70 -6.05
C ALA A 6 2.78 -4.01 -6.07
N GLN A 7 3.62 -2.97 -6.13
CA GLN A 7 5.07 -3.16 -5.98
C GLN A 7 5.42 -3.69 -4.59
N ILE A 8 6.29 -4.70 -4.54
CA ILE A 8 6.80 -5.29 -3.28
C ILE A 8 7.68 -4.24 -2.58
N PRO A 9 7.64 -4.11 -1.24
CA PRO A 9 8.57 -3.28 -0.52
C PRO A 9 10.03 -3.56 -0.89
N THR A 10 10.79 -2.52 -1.24
CA THR A 10 12.21 -2.66 -1.61
C THR A 10 13.11 -2.98 -0.42
N SER A 11 12.62 -2.76 0.80
CA SER A 11 13.31 -3.01 2.06
C SER A 11 12.30 -3.16 3.19
N PHE A 12 12.71 -3.78 4.30
CA PHE A 12 11.85 -4.11 5.45
C PHE A 12 12.24 -3.36 6.73
N GLY A 13 12.88 -2.19 6.61
CA GLY A 13 13.31 -1.37 7.74
C GLY A 13 12.25 -0.36 8.20
N HIS A 14 12.70 0.64 8.94
CA HIS A 14 11.86 1.70 9.52
C HIS A 14 11.24 2.66 8.48
N GLU A 15 11.65 2.56 7.22
CA GLU A 15 11.13 3.30 6.08
C GLU A 15 9.77 2.81 5.57
N LEU A 16 9.28 1.67 6.09
CA LEU A 16 7.98 1.13 5.72
C LEU A 16 6.83 2.00 6.22
N ARG A 17 5.82 2.12 5.39
CA ARG A 17 4.58 2.84 5.70
C ARG A 17 3.39 2.03 5.22
N SER A 18 2.27 2.15 5.92
CA SER A 18 0.99 1.56 5.51
C SER A 18 0.03 2.66 5.08
N CYS A 19 -0.59 2.49 3.91
CA CYS A 19 -1.63 3.41 3.44
C CYS A 19 -2.85 3.36 4.37
N LEU A 20 -3.29 4.52 4.86
CA LEU A 20 -4.40 4.63 5.82
C LEU A 20 -5.75 4.16 5.24
N ARG A 21 -5.89 4.12 3.91
CA ARG A 21 -7.13 3.67 3.25
C ARG A 21 -7.17 2.17 2.95
N CYS A 22 -6.14 1.66 2.28
CA CYS A 22 -6.14 0.29 1.74
C CYS A 22 -5.21 -0.67 2.48
N ARG A 23 -4.38 -0.16 3.41
CA ARG A 23 -3.38 -0.90 4.20
C ARG A 23 -2.20 -1.45 3.41
N LEU A 24 -2.08 -1.13 2.13
CA LEU A 24 -0.90 -1.48 1.33
C LEU A 24 0.37 -0.97 2.01
N VAL A 25 1.39 -1.82 2.11
CA VAL A 25 2.68 -1.50 2.73
C VAL A 25 3.73 -1.37 1.64
N LYS A 26 4.42 -0.23 1.60
CA LYS A 26 5.55 0.11 0.72
C LYS A 26 6.52 0.99 1.49
N THR A 27 7.72 1.22 0.96
CA THR A 27 8.62 2.24 1.55
C THR A 27 8.09 3.65 1.28
N TYR A 28 8.55 4.62 2.06
CA TYR A 28 8.27 6.04 1.82
C TYR A 28 8.59 6.45 0.38
N ASP A 29 9.79 6.11 -0.11
CA ASP A 29 10.23 6.48 -1.46
C ASP A 29 9.36 5.83 -2.55
N GLN A 30 8.91 4.58 -2.35
CA GLN A 30 8.00 3.95 -3.30
C GLN A 30 6.63 4.64 -3.35
N PHE A 31 6.08 5.09 -2.23
CA PHE A 31 4.85 5.91 -2.23
C PHE A 31 5.07 7.27 -2.88
N ARG A 32 6.24 7.89 -2.66
CA ARG A 32 6.62 9.16 -3.27
C ARG A 32 6.71 9.05 -4.79
N GLU A 33 7.34 7.99 -5.30
CA GLU A 33 7.65 7.85 -6.72
C GLU A 33 6.48 7.31 -7.55
N SER A 34 5.67 6.41 -6.97
CA SER A 34 4.64 5.67 -7.71
C SER A 34 3.25 5.76 -7.10
N GLY A 35 3.11 6.42 -5.96
CA GLY A 35 1.87 6.48 -5.22
C GLY A 35 1.40 5.13 -4.67
N CYS A 36 0.11 5.08 -4.35
CA CYS A 36 -0.59 3.89 -3.91
C CYS A 36 -1.45 3.37 -5.06
N GLU A 37 -1.17 2.16 -5.53
CA GLU A 37 -1.85 1.55 -6.68
C GLU A 37 -3.34 1.32 -6.41
N ASN A 38 -3.71 1.09 -5.15
CA ASN A 38 -5.09 0.93 -4.71
C ASN A 38 -5.82 2.27 -4.48
N CYS A 39 -5.09 3.38 -4.34
CA CYS A 39 -5.63 4.69 -3.97
C CYS A 39 -5.04 5.83 -4.84
N PRO A 40 -5.21 5.78 -6.18
CA PRO A 40 -4.61 6.77 -7.09
C PRO A 40 -5.14 8.21 -6.85
N PHE A 41 -6.33 8.35 -6.27
CA PHE A 41 -6.92 9.64 -5.90
C PHE A 41 -6.16 10.39 -4.79
N PHE A 42 -5.24 9.71 -4.09
CA PHE A 42 -4.32 10.39 -3.17
C PHE A 42 -3.18 11.12 -3.88
N GLY A 43 -2.94 10.91 -5.18
CA GLY A 43 -2.00 11.71 -5.98
C GLY A 43 -0.61 11.89 -5.36
N MET A 44 -0.14 10.89 -4.59
CA MET A 44 1.11 10.93 -3.85
C MET A 44 2.35 11.03 -4.76
N ASP A 45 2.21 10.59 -6.02
CA ASP A 45 3.19 10.69 -7.10
C ASP A 45 3.34 12.12 -7.66
N LYS A 46 2.38 12.99 -7.36
CA LYS A 46 2.34 14.39 -7.81
C LYS A 46 2.58 15.37 -6.68
N ASP A 47 2.12 15.01 -5.49
CA ASP A 47 2.26 15.80 -4.27
C ASP A 47 2.82 14.90 -3.16
N HIS A 48 4.13 15.04 -2.94
CA HIS A 48 4.87 14.19 -2.02
C HIS A 48 4.54 14.47 -0.55
N GLU A 49 4.01 15.65 -0.21
CA GLU A 49 3.60 15.96 1.16
C GLU A 49 2.46 15.03 1.60
N ARG A 50 1.60 14.64 0.65
CA ARG A 50 0.49 13.70 0.87
C ARG A 50 0.93 12.30 1.28
N VAL A 51 2.18 11.90 1.03
CA VAL A 51 2.68 10.60 1.48
C VAL A 51 2.58 10.50 3.00
N VAL A 52 3.01 11.54 3.72
CA VAL A 52 2.98 11.54 5.19
C VAL A 52 1.54 11.62 5.71
N GLU A 53 0.66 12.37 5.05
CA GLU A 53 -0.74 12.53 5.44
C GLU A 53 -1.59 11.27 5.20
N CYS A 54 -1.31 10.54 4.12
CA CYS A 54 -2.13 9.40 3.68
C CYS A 54 -1.57 8.04 4.12
N THR A 55 -0.41 8.01 4.78
CA THR A 55 0.26 6.78 5.23
C THR A 55 0.84 6.92 6.63
N THR A 56 0.97 5.81 7.36
CA THR A 56 1.54 5.78 8.73
C THR A 56 2.74 4.83 8.82
N PRO A 57 3.81 5.19 9.53
CA PRO A 57 4.87 4.23 9.88
C PRO A 57 4.46 3.33 11.06
N ASN A 58 3.39 3.70 11.79
CA ASN A 58 2.92 2.98 12.97
C ASN A 58 1.86 1.95 12.56
N PHE A 59 2.30 0.75 12.18
CA PHE A 59 1.44 -0.40 11.90
C PHE A 59 2.03 -1.68 12.51
N ASN A 60 1.23 -2.74 12.62
CA ASN A 60 1.66 -4.01 13.20
C ASN A 60 1.36 -5.16 12.25
N GLY A 61 2.38 -5.98 11.99
CA GLY A 61 2.29 -7.14 11.11
C GLY A 61 2.23 -6.79 9.62
N ILE A 62 2.63 -7.75 8.79
CA ILE A 62 2.54 -7.66 7.33
C ILE A 62 1.95 -9.00 6.84
N ILE A 63 1.12 -8.93 5.81
CA ILE A 63 0.62 -10.11 5.09
C ILE A 63 0.93 -9.94 3.61
N SER A 64 1.50 -10.99 3.00
CA SER A 64 1.61 -11.08 1.54
C SER A 64 0.35 -11.73 1.01
N VAL A 65 -0.43 -11.01 0.19
CA VAL A 65 -1.67 -11.51 -0.41
C VAL A 65 -1.47 -11.66 -1.90
N MET A 66 -1.53 -12.89 -2.40
CA MET A 66 -1.35 -13.20 -3.83
C MET A 66 -2.67 -13.14 -4.61
N ASP A 67 -3.78 -13.53 -3.97
CA ASP A 67 -5.13 -13.46 -4.56
C ASP A 67 -6.12 -12.96 -3.50
N PRO A 68 -6.36 -11.63 -3.46
CA PRO A 68 -7.27 -11.03 -2.49
C PRO A 68 -8.71 -11.53 -2.61
N SER A 69 -9.17 -11.85 -3.83
CA SER A 69 -10.56 -12.24 -4.10
C SER A 69 -10.92 -13.61 -3.53
N ARG A 70 -9.94 -14.54 -3.48
CA ARG A 70 -10.12 -15.91 -2.98
C ARG A 70 -9.63 -16.11 -1.55
N SER A 71 -8.92 -15.14 -0.97
CA SER A 71 -8.33 -15.26 0.36
C SER A 71 -9.33 -14.98 1.49
N TRP A 72 -9.47 -15.92 2.42
CA TRP A 72 -10.23 -15.69 3.67
C TRP A 72 -9.61 -14.57 4.50
N ALA A 73 -8.28 -14.54 4.64
CA ALA A 73 -7.59 -13.50 5.39
C ALA A 73 -7.80 -12.12 4.76
N ALA A 74 -7.79 -12.02 3.42
CA ALA A 74 -8.08 -10.77 2.71
C ALA A 74 -9.53 -10.30 2.92
N ARG A 75 -10.50 -11.23 2.91
CA ARG A 75 -11.91 -10.92 3.25
C ARG A 75 -12.04 -10.44 4.70
N TRP A 76 -11.42 -11.14 5.65
CA TRP A 76 -11.42 -10.76 7.07
C TRP A 76 -10.86 -9.36 7.29
N LEU A 77 -9.73 -9.07 6.63
CA LEU A 77 -9.08 -7.76 6.65
C LEU A 77 -9.76 -6.73 5.74
N ARG A 78 -10.87 -7.05 5.05
CA ARG A 78 -11.58 -6.12 4.13
C ARG A 78 -10.67 -5.53 3.03
N ILE A 79 -9.72 -6.33 2.53
CA ILE A 79 -8.82 -5.98 1.42
C ILE A 79 -9.04 -6.88 0.19
N GLY A 80 -10.11 -7.68 0.17
CA GLY A 80 -10.37 -8.64 -0.92
C GLY A 80 -10.71 -8.03 -2.30
N ALA A 81 -10.92 -6.72 -2.38
CA ALA A 81 -11.19 -5.99 -3.61
C ALA A 81 -9.99 -5.14 -4.09
N TYR A 82 -8.88 -5.16 -3.35
CA TYR A 82 -7.65 -4.45 -3.72
C TYR A 82 -6.75 -5.34 -4.58
N ILE A 83 -5.79 -4.71 -5.24
CA ILE A 83 -4.68 -5.39 -5.93
C ILE A 83 -3.57 -5.80 -4.96
#